data_AF-A0A2T3YS43-F1
#
_entry.id   AF-A0A2T3YS43-F1
#
_cell.length_a   1.000
_cell.length_b   1.000
_cell.length_c   1.000
_cell.angle_alpha   90.00
_cell.angle_beta   90.00
_cell.angle_gamma   90.00
#
_symmetry.space_group_name_H-M   'P 1'
#
loop_
_entity.id
_entity.type
_entity.pdbx_description
1 polymer ?
#
loop_
_entity_poly.entity_id
_entity_poly.type
_entity_poly.pdbx_seq_one_letter_code
_entity_poly.pdbx_strand_id
1 'polypeptide(L)'
;MSEPHHLSPMSSEHRNLSSPPNSPTSDGEYSEYSSTSSSLRGPPYTPEELGAIFLDFYTFLTTLHYDPAELKVPPPGGWPGMTPELCAHFKSNFAIEVLRHLPYFDSRCREFVHYKSKLIDYTSFTRENFEEARARDEDEEITDYDGNPMDMAHVFRIANGRESGGRLLFLNVRDGLLTEDWIRCDGLGPMDVNEYFGRLKESYRRLQVIPCPGRTTLVEPNVDDRGDKITKEQVCAQTEKWCTELDVQYIKQIYRHYGWPDAFRRDKSTAAIDELMSSMVEQREAWEKPLPEWLSEPWNY
;
A
#
# COMPACT_ATOMS: atom_id res chain seq x y z
N MET A 1 -15.96 -32.73 29.78
CA MET A 1 -15.92 -33.92 30.65
C MET A 1 -17.26 -34.62 30.53
N SER A 2 -17.43 -35.80 29.96
CA SER A 2 -16.52 -36.75 29.32
C SER A 2 -17.38 -37.69 28.45
N GLU A 3 -16.90 -38.00 27.24
CA GLU A 3 -17.05 -39.31 26.58
C GLU A 3 -16.42 -40.43 27.46
N PRO A 4 -16.35 -41.75 27.11
CA PRO A 4 -16.61 -42.42 25.83
C PRO A 4 -17.29 -43.81 25.94
N HIS A 5 -17.59 -44.43 24.79
CA HIS A 5 -17.45 -45.88 24.65
C HIS A 5 -16.72 -46.21 23.34
N HIS A 6 -15.43 -46.51 23.49
CA HIS A 6 -14.61 -47.27 22.55
C HIS A 6 -14.72 -48.77 22.89
N LEU A 7 -14.69 -49.64 21.88
CA LEU A 7 -13.65 -50.67 21.69
C LEU A 7 -13.93 -51.54 20.44
N SER A 8 -12.90 -51.63 19.59
CA SER A 8 -12.68 -52.53 18.43
C SER A 8 -12.36 -53.97 18.91
N PRO A 9 -11.61 -54.86 18.21
CA PRO A 9 -11.36 -55.14 16.78
C PRO A 9 -11.45 -56.67 16.45
N MET A 10 -11.42 -57.08 15.18
CA MET A 10 -11.01 -58.43 14.72
C MET A 10 -10.74 -58.38 13.21
N SER A 11 -9.85 -59.13 12.58
CA SER A 11 -8.63 -59.84 12.98
C SER A 11 -7.93 -60.22 11.67
N SER A 12 -6.62 -60.37 11.76
CA SER A 12 -5.66 -60.80 10.75
C SER A 12 -5.91 -62.19 10.16
N GLU A 13 -5.50 -62.41 8.90
CA GLU A 13 -4.87 -63.66 8.49
C GLU A 13 -3.53 -63.41 7.79
N HIS A 14 -2.50 -64.00 8.39
CA HIS A 14 -1.12 -64.10 7.93
C HIS A 14 -0.95 -65.24 6.93
N ARG A 15 -0.06 -65.07 5.94
CA ARG A 15 0.93 -66.11 5.57
C ARG A 15 2.29 -65.51 5.19
N ASN A 16 3.22 -65.60 6.16
CA ASN A 16 4.62 -66.07 6.10
C ASN A 16 5.24 -66.36 4.73
N LEU A 17 6.56 -66.29 4.48
CA LEU A 17 7.80 -65.85 5.14
C LEU A 17 8.86 -66.14 4.06
N SER A 18 9.81 -65.25 3.78
CA SER A 18 11.18 -65.60 3.35
C SER A 18 12.08 -64.36 3.24
N SER A 19 13.18 -64.40 3.99
CA SER A 19 14.43 -63.65 3.80
C SER A 19 15.55 -64.56 4.35
N PRO A 20 16.88 -64.33 4.17
CA PRO A 20 17.64 -63.24 3.51
C PRO A 20 18.77 -63.86 2.60
N PRO A 21 19.95 -63.26 2.25
CA PRO A 21 20.56 -62.01 2.70
C PRO A 21 21.40 -61.17 1.68
N ASN A 22 21.68 -59.93 2.10
CA ASN A 22 22.97 -59.19 2.04
C ASN A 22 22.84 -57.73 1.59
N SER A 23 23.13 -56.83 2.53
CA SER A 23 23.57 -55.44 2.30
C SER A 23 24.99 -55.45 1.68
N PRO A 24 25.49 -54.36 1.04
CA PRO A 24 25.81 -53.14 1.79
C PRO A 24 25.54 -51.81 1.05
N THR A 25 25.31 -50.77 1.88
CA THR A 25 25.73 -49.36 1.72
C THR A 25 25.45 -48.63 0.40
N SER A 26 24.51 -47.69 0.43
CA SER A 26 24.53 -46.52 -0.45
C SER A 26 24.32 -45.27 0.38
N ASP A 27 25.24 -44.34 0.19
CA ASP A 27 25.48 -43.15 0.97
C ASP A 27 24.28 -42.20 0.99
N GLY A 28 24.16 -41.48 2.11
CA GLY A 28 23.14 -40.45 2.29
C GLY A 28 23.41 -39.27 1.37
N GLU A 29 22.55 -39.10 0.37
CA GLU A 29 22.35 -37.81 -0.27
C GLU A 29 21.45 -36.96 0.63
N TYR A 30 22.08 -36.16 1.48
CA TYR A 30 21.45 -34.95 1.98
C TYR A 30 21.21 -34.05 0.77
N SER A 31 19.96 -33.98 0.32
CA SER A 31 19.55 -33.01 -0.68
C SER A 31 19.72 -31.61 -0.07
N GLU A 32 20.82 -30.97 -0.44
CA GLU A 32 21.05 -29.55 -0.22
C GLU A 32 20.05 -28.79 -1.09
N TYR A 33 18.86 -28.54 -0.53
CA TYR A 33 17.82 -27.71 -1.16
C TYR A 33 18.35 -26.28 -1.20
N SER A 34 19.04 -25.95 -2.29
CA SER A 34 18.90 -24.73 -3.08
C SER A 34 18.47 -23.43 -2.37
N SER A 35 19.07 -23.07 -1.23
CA SER A 35 18.98 -21.71 -0.66
C SER A 35 20.04 -20.76 -1.25
N THR A 36 20.84 -21.21 -2.21
CA THR A 36 21.90 -20.42 -2.86
C THR A 36 21.46 -19.71 -4.14
N SER A 37 20.20 -19.85 -4.55
CA SER A 37 19.69 -19.31 -5.82
C SER A 37 19.16 -17.87 -5.74
N SER A 38 18.66 -17.40 -4.59
CA SER A 38 18.09 -16.04 -4.51
C SER A 38 19.17 -14.95 -4.42
N SER A 39 20.33 -15.24 -3.83
CA SER A 39 21.41 -14.26 -3.60
C SER A 39 22.27 -13.93 -4.83
N LEU A 40 22.07 -14.59 -5.97
CA LEU A 40 22.87 -14.40 -7.19
C LEU A 40 22.17 -13.60 -8.30
N ARG A 41 20.87 -13.29 -8.15
CA ARG A 41 20.20 -12.34 -9.06
C ARG A 41 20.41 -10.93 -8.54
N GLY A 42 20.89 -10.04 -9.42
CA GLY A 42 20.84 -8.61 -9.17
C GLY A 42 19.39 -8.12 -9.05
N PRO A 43 19.18 -6.86 -8.64
CA PRO A 43 17.85 -6.29 -8.50
C PRO A 43 17.02 -6.46 -9.78
N PRO A 44 15.71 -6.76 -9.66
CA PRO A 44 14.85 -6.98 -10.83
C PRO A 44 14.59 -5.70 -11.61
N TYR A 45 14.80 -4.54 -10.98
CA TYR A 45 14.63 -3.22 -11.57
C TYR A 45 15.88 -2.37 -11.35
N THR A 46 16.23 -1.61 -12.38
CA THR A 46 17.15 -0.48 -12.26
C THR A 46 16.49 0.70 -11.52
N PRO A 47 17.29 1.63 -10.98
CA PRO A 47 16.77 2.89 -10.43
C PRO A 47 15.85 3.66 -11.39
N GLU A 48 16.19 3.70 -12.67
CA GLU A 48 15.41 4.38 -13.71
C GLU A 48 14.09 3.66 -14.01
N GLU A 49 14.08 2.32 -14.02
CA GLU A 49 12.85 1.54 -14.18
C GLU A 49 11.90 1.72 -13.01
N LEU A 50 12.41 1.72 -11.77
CA LEU A 50 11.60 2.06 -10.58
C LEU A 50 11.07 3.49 -10.69
N GLY A 51 11.91 4.46 -11.07
CA GLY A 51 11.50 5.84 -11.32
C GLY A 51 10.34 5.94 -12.33
N ALA A 52 10.42 5.18 -13.43
CA ALA A 52 9.39 5.14 -14.46
C ALA A 52 8.07 4.52 -13.96
N ILE A 53 8.14 3.41 -13.19
CA ILE A 53 6.96 2.76 -12.58
C ILE A 53 6.23 3.73 -11.64
N PHE A 54 6.98 4.42 -10.77
CA PHE A 54 6.42 5.42 -9.87
C PHE A 54 5.85 6.61 -10.62
N LEU A 55 6.53 7.10 -11.66
CA LEU A 55 6.06 8.23 -12.46
C LEU A 55 4.75 7.89 -13.19
N ASP A 56 4.62 6.69 -13.73
CA ASP A 56 3.38 6.20 -14.33
C ASP A 56 2.24 6.14 -13.29
N PHE A 57 2.52 5.70 -12.06
CA PHE A 57 1.52 5.70 -10.99
C PHE A 57 1.14 7.11 -10.55
N TYR A 58 2.10 7.99 -10.29
CA TYR A 58 1.83 9.35 -9.82
C TYR A 58 1.15 10.20 -10.90
N THR A 59 1.52 10.02 -12.17
CA THR A 59 0.82 10.67 -13.29
C THR A 59 -0.65 10.25 -13.32
N PHE A 60 -0.94 8.95 -13.11
CA PHE A 60 -2.34 8.51 -12.97
C PHE A 60 -3.06 9.19 -11.79
N LEU A 61 -2.41 9.37 -10.63
CA LEU A 61 -3.04 10.06 -9.50
C LEU A 61 -3.40 11.53 -9.83
N THR A 62 -2.62 12.19 -10.69
CA THR A 62 -2.91 13.57 -11.13
C THR A 62 -4.15 13.67 -12.02
N THR A 63 -4.57 12.56 -12.66
CA THR A 63 -5.83 12.54 -13.42
C THR A 63 -7.05 12.39 -12.51
N LEU A 64 -6.85 12.06 -11.23
CA LEU A 64 -7.92 11.77 -10.29
C LEU A 64 -8.10 12.90 -9.26
N HIS A 65 -7.12 13.07 -8.38
CA HIS A 65 -7.25 13.97 -7.22
C HIS A 65 -6.00 14.76 -6.88
N TYR A 66 -4.81 14.32 -7.28
CA TYR A 66 -3.58 15.11 -7.09
C TYR A 66 -3.48 16.28 -8.07
N ASP A 67 -2.79 17.36 -7.68
CA ASP A 67 -2.49 18.47 -8.58
C ASP A 67 -1.23 18.13 -9.42
N PRO A 68 -1.30 18.12 -10.76
CA PRO A 68 -0.12 17.92 -11.60
C PRO A 68 0.99 18.96 -11.36
N ALA A 69 0.67 20.16 -10.88
CA ALA A 69 1.67 21.18 -10.56
C ALA A 69 2.50 20.84 -9.30
N GLU A 70 2.01 19.92 -8.46
CA GLU A 70 2.73 19.45 -7.27
C GLU A 70 3.67 18.26 -7.58
N LEU A 71 3.56 17.65 -8.76
CA LEU A 71 4.39 16.52 -9.16
C LEU A 71 5.78 16.98 -9.63
N LYS A 72 6.80 16.60 -8.87
CA LYS A 72 8.22 16.82 -9.15
C LYS A 72 8.80 15.62 -9.87
N VAL A 73 9.31 15.85 -11.08
CA VAL A 73 9.96 14.81 -11.90
C VAL A 73 11.49 14.96 -11.81
N PRO A 74 12.24 13.88 -11.56
CA PRO A 74 13.70 13.95 -11.47
C PRO A 74 14.32 14.39 -12.80
N PRO A 75 15.43 15.16 -12.78
CA PRO A 75 16.26 15.38 -13.96
C PRO A 75 16.80 14.06 -14.54
N PRO A 76 17.33 14.04 -15.78
CA PRO A 76 17.87 12.83 -16.41
C PRO A 76 19.01 12.13 -15.64
N GLY A 77 19.73 12.86 -14.78
CA GLY A 77 20.73 12.29 -13.88
C GLY A 77 20.27 12.21 -12.42
N GLY A 78 18.97 12.31 -12.17
CA GLY A 78 18.36 12.30 -10.84
C GLY A 78 18.56 13.57 -10.03
N TRP A 79 18.01 13.57 -8.80
CA TRP A 79 18.08 14.68 -7.86
C TRP A 79 19.52 14.94 -7.38
N PRO A 80 20.16 16.07 -7.72
CA PRO A 80 21.58 16.28 -7.44
C PRO A 80 21.91 16.41 -5.95
N GLY A 81 20.92 16.77 -5.12
CA GLY A 81 21.10 16.87 -3.67
C GLY A 81 21.11 15.52 -2.94
N MET A 82 20.63 14.44 -3.57
CA MET A 82 20.43 13.15 -2.90
C MET A 82 21.73 12.33 -2.86
N THR A 83 22.70 12.77 -2.06
CA THR A 83 23.99 12.07 -1.88
C THR A 83 23.98 11.21 -0.61
N PRO A 84 24.83 10.17 -0.51
CA PRO A 84 24.96 9.36 0.69
C PRO A 84 25.18 10.18 1.98
N GLU A 85 25.95 11.25 1.89
CA GLU A 85 26.29 12.12 3.01
C GLU A 85 25.10 12.99 3.45
N LEU A 86 24.30 13.50 2.51
CA LEU A 86 23.07 14.22 2.86
C LEU A 86 22.04 13.27 3.47
N CYS A 87 21.94 12.07 2.90
CA CYS A 87 21.07 11.00 3.38
C CYS A 87 21.56 10.35 4.68
N ALA A 88 22.57 10.90 5.37
CA ALA A 88 23.12 10.38 6.63
C ALA A 88 23.57 8.89 6.57
N HIS A 89 23.90 8.40 5.37
CA HIS A 89 24.15 6.98 5.09
C HIS A 89 23.06 6.05 5.66
N PHE A 90 21.80 6.51 5.67
CA PHE A 90 20.68 5.78 6.29
C PHE A 90 20.29 4.50 5.55
N LYS A 91 20.69 4.37 4.27
CA LYS A 91 20.42 3.22 3.40
C LYS A 91 21.65 2.87 2.55
N SER A 92 21.57 1.73 1.86
CA SER A 92 22.57 1.29 0.89
C SER A 92 22.73 2.27 -0.28
N ASN A 93 23.92 2.29 -0.92
CA ASN A 93 24.17 3.13 -2.08
C ASN A 93 23.16 2.91 -3.22
N PHE A 94 22.74 1.65 -3.44
CA PHE A 94 21.73 1.33 -4.44
C PHE A 94 20.37 1.95 -4.09
N ALA A 95 19.93 1.86 -2.84
CA ALA A 95 18.67 2.49 -2.41
C ALA A 95 18.69 4.01 -2.53
N ILE A 96 19.83 4.65 -2.24
CA ILE A 96 19.99 6.10 -2.41
C ILE A 96 19.93 6.47 -3.90
N GLU A 97 20.52 5.68 -4.78
CA GLU A 97 20.42 5.88 -6.23
C GLU A 97 18.97 5.71 -6.73
N VAL A 98 18.21 4.76 -6.16
CA VAL A 98 16.77 4.66 -6.47
C VAL A 98 16.02 5.91 -6.05
N LEU A 99 16.17 6.37 -4.80
CA LEU A 99 15.54 7.60 -4.32
C LEU A 99 15.84 8.77 -5.27
N ARG A 100 17.10 8.88 -5.73
CA ARG A 100 17.55 9.92 -6.65
C ARG A 100 16.76 9.95 -7.96
N HIS A 101 16.18 8.82 -8.37
CA HIS A 101 15.38 8.68 -9.59
C HIS A 101 13.87 8.55 -9.36
N LEU A 102 13.37 8.63 -8.13
CA LEU A 102 11.92 8.65 -7.89
C LEU A 102 11.33 10.05 -8.14
N PRO A 103 10.10 10.14 -8.69
CA PRO A 103 9.30 11.34 -8.64
C PRO A 103 8.70 11.54 -7.24
N TYR A 104 8.32 12.77 -6.92
CA TYR A 104 7.74 13.12 -5.63
C TYR A 104 6.60 14.12 -5.80
N PHE A 105 5.59 14.07 -4.94
CA PHE A 105 4.70 15.23 -4.76
C PHE A 105 5.31 16.15 -3.71
N ASP A 106 5.11 17.46 -3.84
CA ASP A 106 5.57 18.43 -2.85
C ASP A 106 5.09 18.07 -1.43
N SER A 107 5.97 18.17 -0.43
CA SER A 107 5.63 17.83 0.97
C SER A 107 4.44 18.60 1.55
N ARG A 108 4.04 19.73 0.95
CA ARG A 108 2.84 20.50 1.32
C ARG A 108 1.56 19.93 0.69
N CYS A 109 1.65 19.00 -0.25
CA CYS A 109 0.52 18.32 -0.85
C CYS A 109 -0.36 17.74 0.27
N ARG A 110 -1.67 17.96 0.16
CA ARG A 110 -2.64 17.60 1.23
C ARG A 110 -3.43 16.34 0.92
N GLU A 111 -3.19 15.76 -0.25
CA GLU A 111 -3.92 14.60 -0.75
C GLU A 111 -3.40 13.29 -0.19
N PHE A 112 -4.29 12.30 -0.13
CA PHE A 112 -4.00 10.96 0.37
C PHE A 112 -3.90 9.95 -0.78
N VAL A 113 -2.82 9.18 -0.82
CA VAL A 113 -2.61 8.10 -1.81
C VAL A 113 -3.36 6.83 -1.43
N HIS A 114 -3.72 6.69 -0.17
CA HIS A 114 -4.53 5.59 0.35
C HIS A 114 -5.23 6.03 1.64
N TYR A 115 -6.00 5.16 2.28
CA TYR A 115 -6.63 5.44 3.58
C TYR A 115 -5.62 5.98 4.59
N LYS A 116 -5.83 7.24 5.00
CA LYS A 116 -4.99 8.00 5.94
C LYS A 116 -3.48 7.91 5.65
N SER A 117 -3.11 7.81 4.37
CA SER A 117 -1.73 7.61 3.92
C SER A 117 -1.28 8.72 2.98
N LYS A 118 -0.14 9.34 3.30
CA LYS A 118 0.46 10.41 2.49
C LYS A 118 1.83 10.03 1.99
N LEU A 119 2.11 10.43 0.74
CA LEU A 119 3.40 10.23 0.10
C LEU A 119 4.48 11.08 0.77
N ILE A 120 5.69 10.53 0.84
CA ILE A 120 6.86 11.18 1.43
C ILE A 120 7.66 11.87 0.32
N ASP A 121 8.02 13.14 0.53
CA ASP A 121 8.89 13.92 -0.36
C ASP A 121 10.32 13.96 0.20
N TYR A 122 11.15 12.99 -0.20
CA TYR A 122 12.55 12.96 0.25
C TYR A 122 13.38 14.13 -0.30
N THR A 123 12.91 14.84 -1.33
CA THR A 123 13.64 16.00 -1.87
C THR A 123 13.56 17.22 -0.94
N SER A 124 12.60 17.25 -0.01
CA SER A 124 12.49 18.32 0.99
C SER A 124 13.23 18.05 2.29
N PHE A 125 13.97 16.95 2.38
CA PHE A 125 14.63 16.56 3.62
C PHE A 125 15.94 17.27 3.86
N THR A 126 16.17 17.62 5.12
CA THR A 126 17.51 17.90 5.61
C THR A 126 18.20 16.62 6.06
N ARG A 127 19.48 16.72 6.40
CA ARG A 127 20.22 15.59 6.97
C ARG A 127 19.60 15.10 8.28
N GLU A 128 19.14 16.03 9.11
CA GLU A 128 18.48 15.73 10.38
C GLU A 128 17.21 14.88 10.16
N ASN A 129 16.40 15.19 9.15
CA ASN A 129 15.23 14.37 8.82
C ASN A 129 15.61 12.94 8.41
N PHE A 130 16.74 12.74 7.72
CA PHE A 130 17.24 11.40 7.40
C PHE A 130 17.75 10.65 8.64
N GLU A 131 18.38 11.35 9.59
CA GLU A 131 18.82 10.77 10.87
C GLU A 131 17.61 10.35 11.72
N GLU A 132 16.56 11.15 11.75
CA GLU A 132 15.29 10.81 12.42
C GLU A 132 14.58 9.63 11.74
N ALA A 133 14.51 9.62 10.41
CA ALA A 133 13.96 8.49 9.66
C ALA A 133 14.70 7.17 9.98
N ARG A 134 16.03 7.23 10.02
CA ARG A 134 16.88 6.09 10.37
C ARG A 134 16.55 5.54 11.75
N ALA A 135 16.49 6.39 12.77
CA ALA A 135 16.23 5.98 14.14
C ALA A 135 14.85 5.31 14.31
N ARG A 136 13.86 5.70 13.50
CA ARG A 136 12.52 5.09 13.53
C ARG A 136 12.46 3.76 12.80
N ASP A 137 13.16 3.66 11.67
CA ASP A 137 13.22 2.42 10.88
C ASP A 137 13.98 1.30 11.61
N GLU A 138 14.74 1.60 12.67
CA GLU A 138 15.46 0.60 13.48
C GLU A 138 14.53 -0.40 14.17
N ASP A 139 13.30 0.00 14.51
CA ASP A 139 12.31 -0.84 15.18
C ASP A 139 11.31 -1.50 14.21
N GLU A 140 11.40 -1.19 12.90
CA GLU A 140 10.48 -1.71 11.88
C GLU A 140 10.96 -3.07 11.37
N GLU A 141 10.08 -4.07 11.38
CA GLU A 141 10.35 -5.41 10.86
C GLU A 141 9.50 -5.67 9.62
N ILE A 142 10.14 -5.65 8.44
CA ILE A 142 9.51 -5.97 7.16
C ILE A 142 9.99 -7.34 6.71
N THR A 143 9.08 -8.18 6.25
CA THR A 143 9.38 -9.56 5.83
C THR A 143 9.15 -9.79 4.34
N ASP A 144 9.88 -10.75 3.77
CA ASP A 144 9.69 -11.24 2.41
C ASP A 144 8.48 -12.20 2.29
N TYR A 145 8.30 -12.78 1.09
CA TYR A 145 7.20 -13.73 0.82
C TYR A 145 7.21 -14.95 1.75
N ASP A 146 8.39 -15.36 2.22
CA ASP A 146 8.57 -16.53 3.08
C ASP A 146 8.50 -16.15 4.57
N GLY A 147 8.26 -14.87 4.88
CA GLY A 147 8.21 -14.36 6.24
C GLY A 147 9.59 -14.10 6.86
N ASN A 148 10.66 -14.11 6.06
CA ASN A 148 12.00 -13.81 6.56
C ASN A 148 12.21 -12.30 6.65
N PRO A 149 12.89 -11.79 7.70
CA PRO A 149 13.22 -10.37 7.80
C PRO A 149 14.06 -9.88 6.61
N MET A 150 13.66 -8.74 6.05
CA MET A 150 14.38 -8.04 5.00
C MET A 150 15.53 -7.20 5.57
N ASP A 151 16.57 -6.96 4.77
CA ASP A 151 17.61 -6.00 5.11
C ASP A 151 17.10 -4.57 4.92
N MET A 152 16.88 -3.87 6.04
CA MET A 152 16.36 -2.51 6.08
C MET A 152 17.28 -1.47 5.41
N ALA A 153 18.54 -1.81 5.08
CA ALA A 153 19.38 -0.97 4.23
C ALA A 153 18.87 -0.85 2.78
N HIS A 154 17.97 -1.73 2.36
CA HIS A 154 17.34 -1.74 1.03
C HIS A 154 15.85 -1.38 1.05
N VAL A 155 15.29 -1.10 2.23
CA VAL A 155 13.87 -0.79 2.40
C VAL A 155 13.71 0.67 2.79
N PHE A 156 12.83 1.40 2.12
CA PHE A 156 12.41 2.72 2.59
C PHE A 156 10.92 2.94 2.47
N ARG A 157 10.39 3.75 3.38
CA ARG A 157 8.98 4.14 3.40
C ARG A 157 8.70 5.14 2.28
N ILE A 158 7.71 4.89 1.43
CA ILE A 158 7.27 5.80 0.35
C ILE A 158 5.99 6.55 0.71
N ALA A 159 5.19 5.99 1.62
CA ALA A 159 4.01 6.62 2.16
C ALA A 159 3.88 6.34 3.65
N ASN A 160 3.45 7.34 4.41
CA ASN A 160 3.28 7.22 5.84
C ASN A 160 1.78 7.23 6.19
N GLY A 161 1.37 6.26 7.00
CA GLY A 161 0.00 6.12 7.50
C GLY A 161 -0.20 6.85 8.82
N ARG A 162 -1.46 7.18 9.14
CA ARG A 162 -1.84 7.64 10.49
C ARG A 162 -3.06 6.89 11.01
N GLU A 163 -3.06 6.74 12.34
CA GLU A 163 -4.11 6.07 13.11
C GLU A 163 -4.37 4.62 12.69
N SER A 164 -5.38 3.98 13.31
CA SER A 164 -5.70 2.59 13.00
C SER A 164 -6.14 2.46 11.55
N GLY A 165 -5.56 1.50 10.85
CA GLY A 165 -5.82 1.25 9.44
C GLY A 165 -5.08 2.21 8.49
N GLY A 166 -4.40 3.26 8.95
CA GLY A 166 -3.57 4.07 8.06
C GLY A 166 -2.53 3.22 7.33
N ARG A 167 -2.32 3.45 6.03
CA ARG A 167 -1.39 2.63 5.25
C ARG A 167 0.03 3.17 5.28
N LEU A 168 0.95 2.31 5.68
CA LEU A 168 2.38 2.46 5.48
C LEU A 168 2.77 1.71 4.21
N LEU A 169 3.50 2.34 3.32
CA LEU A 169 4.01 1.69 2.10
C LEU A 169 5.53 1.65 2.18
N PHE A 170 6.10 0.45 2.12
CA PHE A 170 7.55 0.22 2.14
C PHE A 170 7.99 -0.35 0.80
N LEU A 171 9.02 0.24 0.19
CA LEU A 171 9.65 -0.28 -1.01
C LEU A 171 10.97 -0.96 -0.63
N ASN A 172 11.07 -2.27 -0.85
CA ASN A 172 12.33 -2.99 -0.91
C ASN A 172 12.88 -2.90 -2.35
N VAL A 173 13.91 -2.08 -2.52
CA VAL A 173 14.49 -1.86 -3.85
C VAL A 173 15.33 -3.02 -4.36
N ARG A 174 15.88 -3.84 -3.45
CA ARG A 174 16.72 -4.97 -3.84
C ARG A 174 15.90 -6.02 -4.58
N ASP A 175 14.69 -6.28 -4.10
CA ASP A 175 13.82 -7.33 -4.65
C ASP A 175 12.65 -6.76 -5.47
N GLY A 176 12.53 -5.42 -5.57
CA GLY A 176 11.46 -4.77 -6.32
C GLY A 176 10.08 -4.93 -5.69
N LEU A 177 10.01 -5.06 -4.37
CA LEU A 177 8.79 -5.40 -3.64
C LEU A 177 8.24 -4.21 -2.88
N LEU A 178 6.92 -4.07 -2.88
CA LEU A 178 6.17 -3.10 -2.11
C LEU A 178 5.34 -3.86 -1.05
N THR A 179 5.51 -3.47 0.21
CA THR A 179 4.72 -3.98 1.34
C THR A 179 3.77 -2.90 1.82
N GLU A 180 2.49 -3.23 1.92
CA GLU A 180 1.46 -2.37 2.49
C GLU A 180 1.17 -2.83 3.92
N ASP A 181 1.69 -2.11 4.90
CA ASP A 181 1.40 -2.37 6.31
C ASP A 181 0.27 -1.47 6.82
N TRP A 182 -0.60 -2.05 7.65
CA TRP A 182 -1.80 -1.37 8.15
C TRP A 182 -1.60 -1.11 9.63
N ILE A 183 -1.54 0.16 10.03
CA ILE A 183 -1.28 0.50 11.43
C ILE A 183 -2.34 -0.16 12.34
N ARG A 184 -1.87 -1.02 13.26
CA ARG A 184 -2.69 -1.79 14.23
C ARG A 184 -3.70 -2.75 13.59
N CYS A 185 -3.45 -3.22 12.37
CA CYS A 185 -4.24 -4.21 11.64
C CYS A 185 -3.31 -5.13 10.84
N ASP A 186 -3.86 -6.20 10.27
CA ASP A 186 -3.09 -7.04 9.34
C ASP A 186 -2.98 -6.34 7.99
N GLY A 187 -1.76 -6.18 7.50
CA GLY A 187 -1.48 -5.61 6.19
C GLY A 187 -1.58 -6.62 5.04
N LEU A 188 -1.12 -6.19 3.86
CA LEU A 188 -0.86 -7.08 2.75
C LEU A 188 0.61 -7.52 2.77
N GLY A 189 0.85 -8.79 2.46
CA GLY A 189 2.21 -9.28 2.22
C GLY A 189 2.89 -8.54 1.06
N PRO A 190 4.23 -8.68 0.94
CA PRO A 190 4.99 -8.03 -0.11
C PRO A 190 4.47 -8.43 -1.51
N MET A 191 4.59 -7.52 -2.46
CA MET A 191 4.18 -7.73 -3.84
C MET A 191 5.14 -7.02 -4.79
N ASP A 192 5.31 -7.53 -6.01
CA ASP A 192 6.02 -6.78 -7.05
C ASP A 192 5.46 -5.34 -7.19
N VAL A 193 6.35 -4.35 -7.25
CA VAL A 193 5.99 -2.93 -7.24
C VAL A 193 5.06 -2.54 -8.40
N ASN A 194 5.29 -3.09 -9.60
CA ASN A 194 4.46 -2.80 -10.76
C ASN A 194 3.10 -3.48 -10.63
N GLU A 195 3.06 -4.71 -10.13
CA GLU A 195 1.83 -5.41 -9.81
C GLU A 195 1.00 -4.65 -8.74
N TYR A 196 1.64 -4.20 -7.66
CA TYR A 196 0.99 -3.46 -6.58
C TYR A 196 0.32 -2.18 -7.12
N PHE A 197 1.07 -1.33 -7.83
CA PHE A 197 0.49 -0.12 -8.40
C PHE A 197 -0.56 -0.43 -9.47
N GLY A 198 -0.40 -1.49 -10.26
CA GLY A 198 -1.42 -1.95 -11.19
C GLY A 198 -2.74 -2.29 -10.49
N ARG A 199 -2.67 -3.03 -9.38
CA ARG A 199 -3.85 -3.35 -8.54
C ARG A 199 -4.45 -2.10 -7.92
N LEU A 200 -3.64 -1.22 -7.35
CA LEU A 200 -4.13 0.02 -6.73
C LEU A 200 -4.80 0.95 -7.74
N LYS A 201 -4.23 1.11 -8.94
CA LYS A 201 -4.88 1.82 -10.06
C LYS A 201 -6.26 1.24 -10.36
N GLU A 202 -6.37 -0.08 -10.43
CA GLU A 202 -7.64 -0.74 -10.69
C GLU A 202 -8.65 -0.54 -9.55
N SER A 203 -8.21 -0.60 -8.30
CA SER A 203 -9.04 -0.29 -7.13
C SER A 203 -9.60 1.13 -7.19
N TYR A 204 -8.80 2.12 -7.63
CA TYR A 204 -9.29 3.46 -7.93
C TYR A 204 -10.33 3.46 -9.06
N ARG A 205 -10.06 2.82 -10.20
CA ARG A 205 -11.01 2.76 -11.34
C ARG A 205 -12.35 2.14 -10.96
N ARG A 206 -12.34 1.15 -10.07
CA ARG A 206 -13.51 0.47 -9.53
C ARG A 206 -14.18 1.19 -8.37
N LEU A 207 -13.61 2.30 -7.88
CA LEU A 207 -14.07 3.01 -6.69
C LEU A 207 -14.12 2.08 -5.46
N GLN A 208 -13.17 1.16 -5.36
CA GLN A 208 -12.84 0.42 -4.12
C GLN A 208 -11.88 1.23 -3.24
N VAL A 209 -11.14 2.14 -3.85
CA VAL A 209 -10.44 3.25 -3.19
C VAL A 209 -11.06 4.53 -3.74
N ILE A 210 -11.73 5.30 -2.88
CA ILE A 210 -12.48 6.51 -3.27
C ILE A 210 -11.77 7.73 -2.68
N PRO A 211 -10.99 8.47 -3.49
CA PRO A 211 -10.31 9.68 -3.03
C PRO A 211 -11.28 10.85 -3.05
N CYS A 212 -11.23 11.75 -2.08
CA CYS A 212 -11.94 13.02 -2.14
C CYS A 212 -11.04 14.13 -1.60
N PRO A 213 -10.70 15.14 -2.43
CA PRO A 213 -9.91 16.28 -1.96
C PRO A 213 -10.44 16.87 -0.66
N GLY A 214 -9.53 17.09 0.30
CA GLY A 214 -9.85 17.61 1.63
C GLY A 214 -10.58 16.65 2.57
N ARG A 215 -10.66 15.35 2.25
CA ARG A 215 -11.26 14.30 3.08
C ARG A 215 -10.40 13.04 3.08
N THR A 216 -10.59 12.17 4.06
CA THR A 216 -9.93 10.86 4.11
C THR A 216 -10.38 9.99 2.94
N THR A 217 -9.45 9.40 2.19
CA THR A 217 -9.76 8.39 1.16
C THR A 217 -10.53 7.21 1.77
N LEU A 218 -11.67 6.81 1.19
CA LEU A 218 -12.38 5.59 1.63
C LEU A 218 -11.74 4.37 0.99
N VAL A 219 -11.61 3.27 1.74
CA VAL A 219 -11.06 1.99 1.25
C VAL A 219 -11.98 0.84 1.62
N GLU A 220 -12.01 -0.16 0.75
CA GLU A 220 -12.82 -1.38 0.90
C GLU A 220 -14.30 -1.13 1.23
N PRO A 221 -15.01 -0.18 0.58
CA PRO A 221 -16.45 -0.20 0.69
C PRO A 221 -16.93 -1.39 -0.15
N ASN A 222 -17.10 -2.54 0.50
CA ASN A 222 -17.60 -3.81 -0.06
C ASN A 222 -19.07 -3.65 -0.49
N VAL A 223 -19.25 -2.85 -1.53
CA VAL A 223 -20.52 -2.30 -1.96
C VAL A 223 -20.52 -2.30 -3.48
N ASP A 224 -21.32 -3.21 -4.05
CA ASP A 224 -21.47 -3.33 -5.48
C ASP A 224 -22.13 -2.09 -6.08
N ASP A 225 -21.79 -1.80 -7.33
CA ASP A 225 -22.39 -0.70 -8.07
C ASP A 225 -23.87 -0.99 -8.28
N ARG A 226 -24.71 -0.12 -7.72
CA ARG A 226 -26.16 -0.18 -7.86
C ARG A 226 -26.59 0.50 -9.16
N GLY A 227 -27.37 -0.22 -9.97
CA GLY A 227 -27.81 0.25 -11.29
C GLY A 227 -28.95 1.26 -11.28
N ASP A 228 -29.80 1.27 -10.25
CA ASP A 228 -30.87 2.25 -10.11
C ASP A 228 -30.38 3.55 -9.47
N LYS A 229 -30.97 4.66 -9.91
CA LYS A 229 -30.57 6.01 -9.51
C LYS A 229 -30.92 6.26 -8.04
N ILE A 230 -29.92 6.63 -7.26
CA ILE A 230 -30.08 7.08 -5.88
C ILE A 230 -30.24 8.61 -5.90
N THR A 231 -31.17 9.14 -5.12
CA THR A 231 -31.38 10.59 -5.00
C THR A 231 -30.75 11.15 -3.72
N LYS A 232 -30.43 12.44 -3.75
CA LYS A 232 -29.87 13.15 -2.60
C LYS A 232 -30.82 13.07 -1.39
N GLU A 233 -32.12 13.13 -1.64
CA GLU A 233 -33.17 13.06 -0.62
C GLU A 233 -33.17 11.71 0.09
N GLN A 234 -32.99 10.60 -0.65
CA GLN A 234 -32.88 9.27 -0.06
C GLN A 234 -31.66 9.17 0.88
N VAL A 235 -30.52 9.71 0.45
CA VAL A 235 -29.29 9.72 1.24
C VAL A 235 -29.43 10.58 2.50
N CYS A 236 -30.04 11.76 2.37
CA CYS A 236 -30.25 12.68 3.49
C CYS A 236 -31.35 12.21 4.46
N ALA A 237 -32.25 11.33 4.05
CA ALA A 237 -33.31 10.79 4.91
C ALA A 237 -32.83 9.69 5.87
N GLN A 238 -31.60 9.17 5.69
CA GLN A 238 -31.00 8.19 6.59
C GLN A 238 -30.76 8.78 7.98
N THR A 239 -30.81 7.92 9.00
CA THR A 239 -30.57 8.32 10.41
C THR A 239 -29.31 7.67 11.00
N GLU A 240 -28.75 6.70 10.27
CA GLU A 240 -27.53 5.98 10.60
C GLU A 240 -26.30 6.89 10.47
N LYS A 241 -25.21 6.51 11.12
CA LYS A 241 -23.92 7.17 10.93
C LYS A 241 -23.52 7.16 9.45
N TRP A 242 -22.81 8.21 9.01
CA TRP A 242 -22.28 8.30 7.65
C TRP A 242 -21.43 7.09 7.27
N CYS A 243 -21.37 6.84 5.96
CA CYS A 243 -20.70 5.72 5.31
C CYS A 243 -21.52 4.43 5.35
N THR A 244 -22.84 4.53 5.23
CA THR A 244 -23.70 3.37 4.91
C THR A 244 -23.47 2.90 3.48
N GLU A 245 -23.99 1.72 3.14
CA GLU A 245 -23.98 1.22 1.77
C GLU A 245 -24.60 2.21 0.77
N LEU A 246 -25.72 2.84 1.14
CA LEU A 246 -26.41 3.83 0.30
C LEU A 246 -25.56 5.10 0.11
N ASP A 247 -24.85 5.55 1.15
CA ASP A 247 -23.94 6.70 1.05
C ASP A 247 -22.83 6.40 0.03
N VAL A 248 -22.17 5.25 0.15
CA VAL A 248 -21.09 4.84 -0.76
C VAL A 248 -21.62 4.70 -2.19
N GLN A 249 -22.76 4.02 -2.40
CA GLN A 249 -23.34 3.87 -3.74
C GLN A 249 -23.67 5.23 -4.37
N TYR A 250 -24.18 6.18 -3.57
CA TYR A 250 -24.45 7.52 -4.07
C TYR A 250 -23.17 8.28 -4.44
N ILE A 251 -22.13 8.21 -3.61
CA ILE A 251 -20.81 8.77 -3.94
C ILE A 251 -20.28 8.14 -5.23
N LYS A 252 -20.36 6.82 -5.39
CA LYS A 252 -19.96 6.14 -6.63
C LYS A 252 -20.74 6.68 -7.84
N GLN A 253 -22.07 6.86 -7.72
CA GLN A 253 -22.88 7.45 -8.80
C GLN A 253 -22.47 8.89 -9.13
N ILE A 254 -22.11 9.71 -8.14
CA ILE A 254 -21.56 11.06 -8.38
C ILE A 254 -20.29 10.97 -9.21
N TYR A 255 -19.32 10.14 -8.82
CA TYR A 255 -18.05 10.02 -9.52
C TYR A 255 -18.25 9.55 -10.96
N ARG A 256 -19.07 8.51 -11.16
CA ARG A 256 -19.43 7.99 -12.50
C ARG A 256 -20.13 9.06 -13.34
N HIS A 257 -21.07 9.81 -12.77
CA HIS A 257 -21.75 10.91 -13.45
C HIS A 257 -20.78 11.99 -13.92
N TYR A 258 -19.74 12.27 -13.12
CA TYR A 258 -18.68 13.21 -13.45
C TYR A 258 -17.54 12.62 -14.30
N GLY A 259 -17.69 11.40 -14.83
CA GLY A 259 -16.80 10.83 -15.83
C GLY A 259 -15.66 9.95 -15.29
N TRP A 260 -15.77 9.46 -14.04
CA TRP A 260 -14.75 8.61 -13.45
C TRP A 260 -14.54 7.27 -14.20
N PRO A 261 -13.28 6.84 -14.41
CA PRO A 261 -12.03 7.50 -14.03
C PRO A 261 -11.45 8.42 -15.14
N ASP A 262 -11.73 8.15 -16.42
CA ASP A 262 -10.92 8.70 -17.53
C ASP A 262 -11.27 10.15 -17.91
N ALA A 263 -12.55 10.52 -17.84
CA ALA A 263 -13.03 11.87 -18.19
C ALA A 263 -13.46 12.66 -16.94
N PHE A 264 -12.79 12.39 -15.83
CA PHE A 264 -13.24 12.82 -14.51
C PHE A 264 -13.15 14.34 -14.33
N ARG A 265 -14.30 14.95 -14.06
CA ARG A 265 -14.42 16.38 -13.76
C ARG A 265 -14.31 16.60 -12.26
N ARG A 266 -13.09 16.47 -11.73
CA ARG A 266 -12.74 16.55 -10.30
C ARG A 266 -13.46 17.68 -9.57
N ASP A 267 -13.27 18.93 -9.99
CA ASP A 267 -13.79 20.10 -9.27
C ASP A 267 -15.32 20.11 -9.17
N LYS A 268 -16.02 19.62 -10.22
CA LYS A 268 -17.49 19.50 -10.20
C LYS A 268 -17.96 18.37 -9.30
N SER A 269 -17.23 17.25 -9.28
CA SER A 269 -17.50 16.12 -8.39
C SER A 269 -17.31 16.53 -6.93
N THR A 270 -16.19 17.19 -6.61
CA THR A 270 -15.89 17.69 -5.26
C THR A 270 -16.96 18.69 -4.79
N ALA A 271 -17.37 19.63 -5.65
CA ALA A 271 -18.43 20.57 -5.30
C ALA A 271 -19.77 19.88 -4.98
N ALA A 272 -20.15 18.84 -5.75
CA ALA A 272 -21.36 18.06 -5.49
C ALA A 272 -21.29 17.29 -4.16
N ILE A 273 -20.11 16.75 -3.82
CA ILE A 273 -19.88 16.07 -2.54
C ILE A 273 -19.93 17.10 -1.39
N ASP A 274 -19.31 18.27 -1.54
CA ASP A 274 -19.37 19.32 -0.53
C ASP A 274 -20.80 19.75 -0.25
N GLU A 275 -21.61 19.96 -1.29
CA GLU A 275 -23.04 20.28 -1.16
C GLU A 275 -23.81 19.17 -0.43
N LEU A 276 -23.55 17.91 -0.76
CA LEU A 276 -24.12 16.76 -0.07
C LEU A 276 -23.76 16.78 1.43
N MET A 277 -22.47 16.92 1.75
CA MET A 277 -21.99 16.93 3.14
C MET A 277 -22.59 18.07 3.95
N SER A 278 -22.67 19.27 3.37
CA SER A 278 -23.32 20.42 4.00
C SER A 278 -24.81 20.18 4.28
N SER A 279 -25.48 19.34 3.50
CA SER A 279 -26.90 19.05 3.68
C SER A 279 -27.18 18.07 4.82
N MET A 280 -26.16 17.33 5.29
CA MET A 280 -26.32 16.28 6.32
C MET A 280 -25.61 16.59 7.64
N VAL A 281 -24.72 17.60 7.69
CA VAL A 281 -23.81 17.84 8.81
C VAL A 281 -24.50 18.07 10.17
N GLU A 282 -25.73 18.58 10.18
CA GLU A 282 -26.50 18.78 11.41
C GLU A 282 -27.15 17.49 11.94
N GLN A 283 -27.28 16.47 11.11
CA GLN A 283 -28.04 15.25 11.41
C GLN A 283 -27.16 14.02 11.56
N ARG A 284 -26.03 13.97 10.85
CA ARG A 284 -25.14 12.81 10.76
C ARG A 284 -23.69 13.30 10.82
N GLU A 285 -22.80 12.49 11.39
CA GLU A 285 -21.35 12.75 11.29
C GLU A 285 -20.96 12.85 9.80
N ALA A 286 -20.22 13.86 9.39
CA ALA A 286 -19.83 14.02 7.99
C ALA A 286 -18.66 13.09 7.61
N TRP A 287 -18.40 12.94 6.31
CA TRP A 287 -17.18 12.31 5.83
C TRP A 287 -15.96 12.98 6.45
N GLU A 288 -15.19 12.19 7.18
CA GLU A 288 -13.99 12.59 7.91
C GLU A 288 -13.09 13.51 7.07
N LYS A 289 -12.79 14.66 7.66
CA LYS A 289 -11.76 15.57 7.18
C LYS A 289 -10.46 15.26 7.91
N PRO A 290 -9.31 15.34 7.23
CA PRO A 290 -8.02 15.18 7.88
C PRO A 290 -7.85 16.20 9.01
N LEU A 291 -7.26 15.77 10.12
CA LEU A 291 -6.97 16.66 11.24
C LEU A 291 -5.98 17.76 10.81
N PRO A 292 -6.10 19.00 11.32
CA PRO A 292 -5.21 20.10 10.96
C PRO A 292 -3.72 19.75 11.12
N GLU A 293 -3.37 19.01 12.17
CA GLU A 293 -2.03 18.49 12.44
C GLU A 293 -1.46 17.65 11.27
N TRP A 294 -2.28 16.81 10.63
CA TRP A 294 -1.86 15.99 9.49
C TRP A 294 -1.51 16.81 8.25
N LEU A 295 -1.98 18.06 8.22
CA LEU A 295 -1.86 18.99 7.11
C LEU A 295 -0.82 20.08 7.38
N SER A 296 -0.52 20.37 8.65
CA SER A 296 0.43 21.40 9.08
C SER A 296 1.84 20.87 9.31
N GLU A 297 1.97 19.61 9.71
CA GLU A 297 3.27 18.98 9.82
C GLU A 297 3.75 18.64 8.40
N PRO A 298 4.95 19.09 7.99
CA PRO A 298 5.60 18.47 6.85
C PRO A 298 5.56 16.96 7.08
N TRP A 299 5.30 16.17 6.04
CA TRP A 299 5.56 14.73 6.11
C TRP A 299 7.06 14.43 5.97
N ASN A 300 7.88 15.46 6.26
CA ASN A 300 9.23 15.27 6.70
C ASN A 300 9.11 14.72 8.12
N TYR A 301 9.80 13.61 8.35
CA TYR A 301 9.94 12.97 9.66
C TYR A 301 10.05 13.96 10.82
#